data_AF-A0A328W104-F1
#
_entry.id   AF-A0A328W104-F1
#
_cell.length_a   1.000
_cell.length_b   1.000
_cell.length_c   1.000
_cell.angle_alpha   90.00
_cell.angle_beta   90.00
_cell.angle_gamma   90.00
#
_symmetry.space_group_name_H-M   'P 1'
#
loop_
_entity.id
_entity.type
_entity.pdbx_description
1 polymer ?
#
loop_
_entity_poly.entity_id
_entity_poly.type
_entity_poly.pdbx_seq_one_letter_code
_entity_poly.pdbx_strand_id
1 'polypeptide(L)'
;MRIAVYATRTSEKWECYLSLDMRVDLQWWYGVKRSTDEKAGSGVLVLLSTQVPLGWAVSIQERFRSLQDMDQWGKSDWQKYLYQNLSSFLLHEPEGSRSQWSVLFKEIQMLDGSYANYSIVNRNEDEDWGLLMQQAELLIQCMAGRALLAGEVEALLAEVSGDTGDWRSAAQLGILLGRLRLEAGLAQPAPRSAPGWLRRRAMAPRCRRCGSEARSRTACA
;
A
#
# COMPACT_ATOMS: atom_id res chain seq x y z
N MET A 1 -6.51 3.41 9.07
CA MET A 1 -5.46 2.44 8.68
C MET A 1 -4.30 3.15 8.01
N ARG A 2 -3.07 2.86 8.44
CA ARG A 2 -1.81 3.31 7.83
C ARG A 2 -1.21 2.17 7.02
N ILE A 3 -0.63 2.52 5.87
CA ILE A 3 -0.12 1.58 4.87
C ILE A 3 1.26 2.06 4.43
N ALA A 4 2.17 1.11 4.26
CA ALA A 4 3.45 1.39 3.64
C ALA A 4 3.30 1.45 2.12
N VAL A 5 4.02 2.36 1.48
CA VAL A 5 4.06 2.51 0.03
C VAL A 5 5.50 2.36 -0.40
N TYR A 6 5.74 1.51 -1.40
CA TYR A 6 7.07 1.32 -1.95
C TYR A 6 7.00 1.17 -3.46
N ALA A 7 8.13 1.45 -4.11
CA ALA A 7 8.34 1.13 -5.51
C ALA A 7 9.39 0.01 -5.62
N THR A 8 9.24 -0.87 -6.58
CA THR A 8 10.26 -1.87 -6.90
C THR A 8 10.49 -1.92 -8.40
N ARG A 9 11.73 -2.22 -8.79
CA ARG A 9 12.11 -2.40 -10.18
C ARG A 9 11.85 -3.84 -10.60
N THR A 10 10.85 -4.04 -11.46
CA THR A 10 10.65 -5.32 -12.15
C THR A 10 11.58 -5.42 -13.35
N SER A 11 11.57 -6.53 -14.09
CA SER A 11 12.34 -6.65 -15.34
C SER A 11 11.94 -5.59 -16.38
N GLU A 12 10.67 -5.17 -16.40
CA GLU A 12 10.14 -4.28 -17.43
C GLU A 12 10.15 -2.80 -17.03
N LYS A 13 9.71 -2.48 -15.81
CA LYS A 13 9.51 -1.09 -15.37
C LYS A 13 9.54 -0.95 -13.85
N TRP A 14 9.46 0.28 -13.37
CA TRP A 14 9.14 0.54 -11.96
C TRP A 14 7.65 0.36 -11.72
N GLU A 15 7.32 -0.29 -10.61
CA GLU A 15 5.95 -0.49 -10.17
C GLU A 15 5.80 -0.09 -8.70
N CYS A 16 4.62 0.42 -8.36
CA CYS A 16 4.29 0.89 -7.02
C CYS A 16 3.32 -0.07 -6.33
N TYR A 17 3.64 -0.38 -5.09
CA TYR A 17 2.96 -1.38 -4.29
C TYR A 17 2.57 -0.82 -2.93
N LEU A 18 1.52 -1.40 -2.38
CA LEU A 18 1.01 -1.11 -1.05
C LEU A 18 1.32 -2.29 -0.14
N SER A 19 1.71 -2.01 1.09
CA SER A 19 2.02 -3.04 2.06
C SER A 19 1.28 -2.85 3.38
N LEU A 20 0.56 -3.90 3.77
CA LEU A 20 0.03 -4.09 5.12
C LEU A 20 1.11 -4.59 6.09
N ASP A 21 2.12 -5.30 5.58
CA ASP A 21 3.28 -5.76 6.34
C ASP A 21 4.52 -5.91 5.44
N MET A 22 5.48 -4.99 5.61
CA MET A 22 6.72 -4.97 4.81
C MET A 22 7.56 -6.23 4.98
N ARG A 23 7.41 -6.99 6.07
CA ARG A 23 8.13 -8.27 6.26
C ARG A 23 7.74 -9.27 5.17
N VAL A 24 6.44 -9.34 4.86
CA VAL A 24 5.90 -10.24 3.83
C VAL A 24 6.38 -9.79 2.45
N ASP A 25 6.37 -8.49 2.16
CA ASP A 25 6.88 -7.95 0.89
C ASP A 25 8.39 -8.21 0.72
N LEU A 26 9.19 -7.98 1.76
CA LEU A 26 10.63 -8.25 1.70
C LEU A 26 10.91 -9.73 1.45
N GLN A 27 10.19 -10.64 2.13
CA GLN A 27 10.32 -12.07 1.89
C GLN A 27 9.82 -12.47 0.50
N TRP A 28 8.77 -11.82 -0.01
CA TRP A 28 8.25 -12.05 -1.35
C TRP A 28 9.22 -11.64 -2.46
N TRP A 29 9.93 -10.53 -2.29
CA TRP A 29 10.87 -10.01 -3.29
C TRP A 29 12.27 -10.63 -3.17
N TYR A 30 12.75 -10.87 -1.95
CA TYR A 30 14.15 -11.24 -1.68
C TYR A 30 14.33 -12.60 -0.99
N GLY A 31 13.23 -13.29 -0.62
CA GLY A 31 13.31 -14.56 0.10
C GLY A 31 14.03 -15.65 -0.67
N VAL A 32 14.69 -16.56 0.07
CA VAL A 32 15.60 -17.60 -0.45
C VAL A 32 14.99 -18.43 -1.58
N LYS A 33 13.69 -18.77 -1.48
CA LYS A 33 12.95 -19.57 -2.47
C LYS A 33 12.73 -18.88 -3.82
N ARG A 34 12.97 -17.56 -3.90
CA ARG A 34 12.86 -16.80 -5.14
C ARG A 34 14.19 -16.41 -5.76
N SER A 35 15.31 -16.64 -5.09
CA SER A 35 16.65 -16.43 -5.67
C SER A 35 16.91 -17.21 -6.98
N THR A 36 16.10 -18.26 -7.24
CA THR A 36 16.16 -19.08 -8.47
C THR A 36 15.16 -18.66 -9.55
N ASP A 37 14.25 -17.72 -9.27
CA ASP A 37 13.27 -17.23 -10.24
C ASP A 37 13.87 -16.01 -10.95
N GLU A 38 14.15 -16.10 -12.26
CA GLU A 38 14.74 -14.99 -13.05
C GLU A 38 13.90 -13.71 -12.99
N LYS A 39 12.60 -13.82 -12.64
CA LYS A 39 11.69 -12.67 -12.43
C LYS A 39 11.84 -12.01 -11.07
N ALA A 40 12.37 -12.70 -10.07
CA ALA A 40 12.81 -12.10 -8.81
C ALA A 40 14.19 -11.47 -9.04
N GLY A 41 14.22 -10.46 -9.90
CA GLY A 41 15.42 -9.69 -10.12
C GLY A 41 15.92 -9.14 -8.79
N SER A 42 17.24 -8.97 -8.69
CA SER A 42 17.93 -8.21 -7.63
C SER A 42 17.57 -6.71 -7.65
N GLY A 43 16.31 -6.40 -7.94
CA GLY A 43 15.79 -5.06 -8.12
C GLY A 43 15.85 -4.30 -6.81
N VAL A 44 16.06 -3.00 -6.90
CA VAL A 44 16.03 -2.11 -5.75
C VAL A 44 14.58 -1.88 -5.35
N LEU A 45 14.30 -2.02 -4.06
CA LEU A 45 13.03 -1.63 -3.44
C LEU A 45 13.23 -0.24 -2.81
N VAL A 46 12.44 0.73 -3.24
CA VAL A 46 12.42 2.08 -2.68
C VAL A 46 11.20 2.23 -1.80
N LEU A 47 11.40 2.19 -0.49
CA LEU A 47 10.36 2.48 0.49
C LEU A 47 10.08 3.98 0.47
N LEU A 48 8.89 4.36 0.03
CA LEU A 48 8.49 5.75 -0.18
C LEU A 48 7.97 6.37 1.12
N SER A 49 7.19 5.61 1.89
CA SER A 49 6.74 6.00 3.22
C SER A 49 6.16 4.79 3.96
N THR A 50 6.28 4.76 5.29
CA THR A 50 5.76 3.66 6.11
C THR A 50 4.33 3.86 6.62
N GLN A 51 3.83 5.10 6.59
CA GLN A 51 2.67 5.49 7.40
C GLN A 51 1.66 6.36 6.65
N VAL A 52 1.37 6.00 5.41
CA VAL A 52 0.44 6.74 4.56
C VAL A 52 -1.02 6.34 4.85
N PRO A 53 -1.97 7.29 4.96
CA PRO A 53 -3.38 6.95 5.00
C PRO A 53 -3.78 6.16 3.75
N LEU A 54 -4.53 5.05 3.91
CA LEU A 54 -4.87 4.15 2.79
C LEU A 54 -5.40 4.88 1.54
N GLY A 55 -6.29 5.86 1.71
CA GLY A 55 -6.85 6.60 0.56
C GLY A 55 -5.80 7.34 -0.26
N TRP A 56 -4.76 7.85 0.40
CA TRP A 56 -3.63 8.49 -0.27
C TRP A 56 -2.72 7.44 -0.89
N ALA A 57 -2.42 6.36 -0.17
CA ALA A 57 -1.59 5.27 -0.64
C ALA A 57 -2.13 4.68 -1.97
N VAL A 58 -3.43 4.36 -2.03
CA VAL A 58 -4.11 3.91 -3.25
C VAL A 58 -4.02 4.96 -4.36
N SER A 59 -4.21 6.23 -4.04
CA SER A 59 -4.10 7.31 -5.03
C SER A 59 -2.68 7.45 -5.59
N ILE A 60 -1.65 7.25 -4.76
CA ILE A 60 -0.24 7.25 -5.19
C ILE A 60 -0.01 6.07 -6.15
N GLN A 61 -0.47 4.88 -5.78
CA GLN A 61 -0.34 3.68 -6.61
C GLN A 61 -1.01 3.84 -7.97
N GLU A 62 -2.27 4.29 -8.03
CA GLU A 62 -3.02 4.48 -9.28
C GLU A 62 -2.38 5.51 -10.22
N ARG A 63 -1.79 6.56 -9.64
CA ARG A 63 -1.15 7.65 -10.39
C ARG A 63 0.33 7.40 -10.67
N PHE A 64 0.92 6.36 -10.10
CA PHE A 64 2.31 6.04 -10.31
C PHE A 64 2.59 5.77 -11.80
N ARG A 65 3.66 6.38 -12.31
CA ARG A 65 4.14 6.25 -13.68
C ARG A 65 5.64 6.04 -13.64
N SER A 66 6.09 4.89 -14.13
CA SER A 66 7.51 4.61 -14.35
C SER A 66 8.09 5.63 -15.33
N LEU A 67 9.21 6.25 -14.95
CA LEU A 67 9.99 7.13 -15.82
C LEU A 67 11.33 6.46 -16.15
N GLN A 68 11.91 6.81 -17.30
CA GLN A 68 13.11 6.13 -17.82
C GLN A 68 14.36 6.38 -16.96
N ASP A 69 14.42 7.52 -16.29
CA ASP A 69 15.54 7.97 -15.47
C ASP A 69 15.48 7.44 -14.02
N MET A 70 14.39 6.76 -13.63
CA MET A 70 14.21 6.23 -12.27
C MET A 70 15.30 5.25 -11.82
N ASP A 71 15.95 4.56 -12.76
CA ASP A 71 17.06 3.67 -12.46
C ASP A 71 18.29 4.42 -11.91
N GLN A 72 18.37 5.74 -12.13
CA GLN A 72 19.47 6.61 -11.66
C GLN A 72 19.04 7.53 -10.51
N TRP A 73 17.78 7.45 -10.07
CA TRP A 73 17.25 8.36 -9.07
C TRP A 73 17.85 8.14 -7.69
N GLY A 74 18.24 9.24 -7.06
CA GLY A 74 18.57 9.27 -5.63
C GLY A 74 17.33 9.50 -4.77
N LYS A 75 17.52 9.49 -3.45
CA LYS A 75 16.44 9.75 -2.48
C LYS A 75 15.70 11.06 -2.75
N SER A 76 16.41 12.11 -3.15
CA SER A 76 15.84 13.44 -3.42
C SER A 76 14.91 13.44 -4.65
N ASP A 77 15.24 12.67 -5.69
CA ASP A 77 14.40 12.55 -6.88
C ASP A 77 13.10 11.81 -6.58
N TRP A 78 13.20 10.69 -5.86
CA TRP A 78 12.04 9.97 -5.33
C TRP A 78 11.17 10.86 -4.43
N GLN A 79 11.78 11.68 -3.58
CA GLN A 79 11.07 12.61 -2.70
C GLN A 79 10.30 13.65 -3.52
N LYS A 80 10.95 14.24 -4.52
CA LYS A 80 10.34 15.21 -5.42
C LYS A 80 9.17 14.60 -6.18
N TYR A 81 9.34 13.39 -6.71
CA TYR A 81 8.30 12.66 -7.41
C TYR A 81 7.09 12.37 -6.51
N LEU A 82 7.33 11.86 -5.29
CA LEU A 82 6.27 11.59 -4.32
C LEU A 82 5.53 12.87 -3.94
N TYR A 83 6.26 13.97 -3.70
CA TYR A 83 5.67 15.26 -3.37
C TYR A 83 4.79 15.79 -4.51
N GLN A 84 5.22 15.68 -5.76
CA GLN A 84 4.40 16.09 -6.92
C GLN A 84 3.08 15.32 -6.98
N ASN A 85 3.13 14.00 -6.75
CA ASN A 85 1.94 13.14 -6.74
C ASN A 85 0.99 13.44 -5.56
N LEU A 86 1.53 13.85 -4.41
CA LEU A 86 0.76 14.11 -3.20
C LEU A 86 0.37 15.57 -2.97
N SER A 87 0.97 16.52 -3.69
CA SER A 87 0.76 17.96 -3.50
C SER A 87 -0.73 18.36 -3.50
N SER A 88 -1.52 17.77 -4.39
CA SER A 88 -2.97 18.03 -4.47
C SER A 88 -3.72 17.61 -3.20
N PHE A 89 -3.25 16.60 -2.46
CA PHE A 89 -3.87 16.14 -1.22
C PHE A 89 -3.54 17.10 -0.08
N LEU A 90 -2.26 17.46 0.06
CA LEU A 90 -1.77 18.38 1.10
C LEU A 90 -2.47 19.74 1.08
N LEU A 91 -2.76 20.27 -0.11
CA LEU A 91 -3.44 21.56 -0.26
C LEU A 91 -4.85 21.57 0.33
N HIS A 92 -5.52 20.42 0.36
CA HIS A 92 -6.88 20.28 0.87
C HIS A 92 -6.94 19.84 2.34
N GLU A 93 -5.81 19.54 2.96
CA GLU A 93 -5.74 19.28 4.39
C GLU A 93 -5.72 20.59 5.18
N PRO A 94 -6.34 20.62 6.38
CA PRO A 94 -6.25 21.76 7.29
C PRO A 94 -4.80 22.11 7.59
N GLU A 95 -4.48 23.41 7.72
CA GLU A 95 -3.10 23.88 7.94
C GLU A 95 -2.44 23.22 9.16
N GLY A 96 -3.20 22.98 10.23
CA GLY A 96 -2.71 22.31 11.45
C GLY A 96 -2.26 20.86 11.23
N SER A 97 -2.73 20.18 10.17
CA SER A 97 -2.34 18.81 9.84
C SER A 97 -1.22 18.74 8.79
N ARG A 98 -0.93 19.84 8.07
CA ARG A 98 0.07 19.82 6.98
C ARG A 98 1.50 19.52 7.47
N SER A 99 1.87 20.04 8.64
CA SER A 99 3.18 19.78 9.25
C SER A 99 3.36 18.30 9.60
N GLN A 100 2.30 17.64 10.09
CA GLN A 100 2.30 16.21 10.37
C GLN A 100 2.54 15.37 9.11
N TRP A 101 1.94 15.76 7.98
CA TRP A 101 2.08 15.03 6.72
C TRP A 101 3.42 15.28 6.02
N SER A 102 4.10 16.38 6.32
CA SER A 102 5.43 16.66 5.76
C SER A 102 6.49 15.63 6.14
N VAL A 103 6.28 14.91 7.25
CA VAL A 103 7.16 13.83 7.72
C VAL A 103 7.12 12.62 6.79
N LEU A 104 5.98 12.34 6.14
CA LEU A 104 5.83 11.20 5.21
C LEU A 104 6.85 11.23 4.07
N PHE A 105 7.33 12.42 3.69
CA PHE A 105 8.26 12.60 2.57
C PHE A 105 9.72 12.48 2.98
N LYS A 106 10.04 12.36 4.27
CA LYS A 106 11.42 12.28 4.78
C LYS A 106 11.91 10.86 4.99
N GLU A 107 11.03 9.87 4.84
CA GLU A 107 11.30 8.46 5.18
C GLU A 107 11.79 7.62 4.00
N ILE A 108 12.26 8.23 2.91
CA ILE A 108 12.65 7.46 1.72
C ILE A 108 13.89 6.63 2.00
N GLN A 109 13.73 5.31 1.86
CA GLN A 109 14.79 4.33 2.03
C GLN A 109 14.95 3.52 0.75
N MET A 110 16.21 3.30 0.35
CA MET A 110 16.54 2.40 -0.76
C MET A 110 17.06 1.12 -0.13
N LEU A 111 16.34 0.02 -0.38
CA LEU A 111 16.63 -1.31 0.12
C LEU A 111 17.03 -2.16 -1.08
N ASP A 112 18.25 -2.68 -1.05
CA ASP A 112 18.70 -3.70 -1.99
C ASP A 112 18.59 -5.09 -1.36
N GLY A 113 18.81 -6.12 -2.17
CA GLY A 113 18.77 -7.52 -1.70
C GLY A 113 19.81 -7.84 -0.62
N SER A 114 20.89 -7.06 -0.49
CA SER A 114 21.91 -7.31 0.54
C SER A 114 21.44 -6.89 1.94
N TYR A 115 20.75 -5.75 2.05
CA TYR A 115 20.12 -5.30 3.30
C TYR A 115 18.91 -6.15 3.68
N ALA A 116 18.12 -6.57 2.69
CA ALA A 116 16.95 -7.41 2.90
C ALA A 116 17.37 -8.79 3.43
N ASN A 117 18.38 -9.42 2.82
CA ASN A 117 18.87 -10.74 3.23
C ASN A 117 19.36 -10.76 4.69
N TYR A 118 20.03 -9.71 5.18
CA TYR A 118 20.45 -9.67 6.58
C TYR A 118 19.27 -9.62 7.57
N SER A 119 18.18 -8.96 7.18
CA SER A 119 16.96 -8.82 8.00
C SER A 119 16.10 -10.08 7.97
N ILE A 120 16.15 -10.82 6.87
CA ILE A 120 15.40 -12.05 6.57
C ILE A 120 16.09 -13.28 7.20
N VAL A 121 17.37 -13.50 6.94
CA VAL A 121 18.11 -14.73 7.31
C VAL A 121 18.23 -15.00 8.83
N ASN A 122 17.87 -14.05 9.70
CA ASN A 122 17.92 -14.21 11.16
C ASN A 122 16.66 -14.83 11.79
N ARG A 123 15.68 -15.32 11.02
CA ARG A 123 14.48 -16.00 11.56
C ARG A 123 14.38 -17.44 11.02
N ASN A 124 13.77 -18.34 11.78
CA ASN A 124 13.40 -19.69 11.30
C ASN A 124 12.22 -19.56 10.30
N GLU A 125 12.49 -19.07 9.10
CA GLU A 125 11.46 -18.56 8.17
C GLU A 125 10.72 -19.61 7.34
N ASP A 126 11.28 -20.81 7.18
CA ASP A 126 10.66 -21.82 6.30
C ASP A 126 9.35 -22.38 6.87
N GLU A 127 9.28 -22.55 8.20
CA GLU A 127 8.05 -22.95 8.90
C GLU A 127 7.05 -21.80 8.99
N ASP A 128 7.53 -20.56 9.16
CA ASP A 128 6.70 -19.35 9.26
C ASP A 128 6.00 -19.02 7.92
N TRP A 129 6.69 -19.18 6.79
CA TRP A 129 6.10 -18.92 5.47
C TRP A 129 5.05 -19.96 5.05
N GLY A 130 5.26 -21.23 5.39
CA GLY A 130 4.30 -22.30 5.10
C GLY A 130 2.99 -22.09 5.86
N LEU A 131 3.08 -21.72 7.14
CA LEU A 131 1.93 -21.38 7.97
C LEU A 131 1.23 -20.12 7.43
N LEU A 132 1.99 -19.08 7.07
CA LEU A 132 1.44 -17.85 6.51
C LEU A 132 0.66 -18.11 5.21
N MET A 133 1.14 -19.02 4.35
CA MET A 133 0.44 -19.43 3.13
C MET A 133 -0.91 -20.09 3.45
N GLN A 134 -0.97 -20.96 4.45
CA GLN A 134 -2.23 -21.58 4.89
C GLN A 134 -3.21 -20.55 5.45
N GLN A 135 -2.71 -19.60 6.26
CA GLN A 135 -3.51 -18.50 6.80
C GLN A 135 -4.04 -17.59 5.69
N ALA A 136 -3.21 -17.27 4.69
CA ALA A 136 -3.63 -16.48 3.53
C ALA A 136 -4.74 -17.20 2.73
N GLU A 137 -4.61 -18.51 2.50
CA GLU A 137 -5.63 -19.29 1.80
C GLU A 137 -6.97 -19.29 2.56
N LEU A 138 -6.93 -19.55 3.87
CA LEU A 138 -8.12 -19.51 4.71
C LEU A 138 -8.79 -18.13 4.65
N LEU A 139 -8.00 -17.06 4.76
CA LEU A 139 -8.50 -15.69 4.68
C LEU A 139 -9.15 -15.40 3.31
N ILE A 140 -8.51 -15.80 2.22
CA ILE A 140 -9.04 -15.63 0.86
C ILE A 140 -10.39 -16.33 0.72
N GLN A 141 -10.52 -17.56 1.25
CA GLN A 141 -11.78 -18.31 1.21
C GLN A 141 -12.88 -17.63 2.04
N CYS A 142 -12.56 -17.18 3.25
CA CYS A 142 -13.50 -16.46 4.11
C CYS A 142 -13.99 -15.13 3.48
N MET A 143 -13.13 -14.47 2.71
CA MET A 143 -13.41 -13.18 2.07
C MET A 143 -14.02 -13.30 0.67
N ALA A 144 -14.15 -14.51 0.13
CA ALA A 144 -14.61 -14.72 -1.24
C ALA A 144 -15.97 -14.03 -1.51
N GLY A 145 -15.99 -13.15 -2.52
CA GLY A 145 -17.18 -12.39 -2.91
C GLY A 145 -17.59 -11.25 -1.97
N ARG A 146 -16.75 -10.88 -0.98
CA ARG A 146 -17.05 -9.85 0.01
C ARG A 146 -16.15 -8.62 -0.17
N ALA A 147 -16.70 -7.44 0.08
CA ALA A 147 -15.94 -6.20 0.26
C ALA A 147 -16.01 -5.82 1.75
N LEU A 148 -14.92 -6.04 2.48
CA LEU A 148 -14.86 -5.89 3.94
C LEU A 148 -13.97 -4.71 4.32
N LEU A 149 -14.38 -3.97 5.35
CA LEU A 149 -13.52 -3.03 6.06
C LEU A 149 -12.56 -3.80 6.98
N ALA A 150 -11.44 -3.19 7.35
CA ALA A 150 -10.43 -3.83 8.20
C ALA A 150 -11.02 -4.41 9.51
N GLY A 151 -11.89 -3.66 10.19
CA GLY A 151 -12.55 -4.14 11.41
C GLY A 151 -13.55 -5.29 11.16
N GLU A 152 -14.08 -5.43 9.94
CA GLU A 152 -14.94 -6.55 9.58
C GLU A 152 -14.14 -7.80 9.25
N VAL A 153 -12.92 -7.65 8.72
CA VAL A 153 -11.97 -8.77 8.58
C VAL A 153 -11.59 -9.30 9.96
N GLU A 154 -11.26 -8.39 10.89
CA GLU A 154 -10.95 -8.74 12.28
C GLU A 154 -12.13 -9.47 12.95
N ALA A 155 -13.35 -8.96 12.82
CA ALA A 155 -14.55 -9.61 13.35
C ALA A 155 -14.80 -11.00 12.73
N LEU A 156 -14.69 -11.12 11.40
CA LEU A 156 -14.90 -12.39 10.70
C LEU A 156 -13.91 -13.47 11.15
N LEU A 157 -12.63 -13.11 11.32
CA LEU A 157 -11.61 -14.05 11.78
C LEU A 157 -11.81 -14.44 13.24
N ALA A 158 -12.19 -13.50 14.10
CA ALA A 158 -12.54 -13.81 15.48
C ALA A 158 -13.66 -14.87 15.57
N GLU A 159 -14.64 -14.82 14.65
CA GLU A 159 -15.72 -15.83 14.57
C GLU A 159 -15.27 -17.19 14.01
N VAL A 160 -14.43 -17.19 12.96
CA VAL A 160 -14.07 -18.43 12.24
C VAL A 160 -12.95 -19.21 12.92
N SER A 161 -11.90 -18.52 13.40
CA SER A 161 -10.70 -19.16 13.96
C SER A 161 -10.56 -18.98 15.48
N GLY A 162 -11.39 -18.14 16.11
CA GLY A 162 -11.26 -17.81 17.53
C GLY A 162 -10.05 -16.94 17.89
N ASP A 163 -9.19 -16.66 16.91
CA ASP A 163 -8.04 -15.77 16.98
C ASP A 163 -7.99 -14.95 15.69
N THR A 164 -7.73 -13.65 15.82
CA THR A 164 -7.53 -12.76 14.66
C THR A 164 -6.13 -12.90 14.07
N GLY A 165 -5.16 -13.44 14.82
CA GLY A 165 -3.76 -13.58 14.41
C GLY A 165 -3.16 -12.27 13.86
N ASP A 166 -2.06 -12.39 13.11
CA ASP A 166 -1.55 -11.30 12.27
C ASP A 166 -2.20 -11.36 10.88
N TRP A 167 -3.52 -11.12 10.83
CA TRP A 167 -4.28 -11.16 9.57
C TRP A 167 -3.73 -10.24 8.49
N ARG A 168 -3.00 -9.18 8.86
CA ARG A 168 -2.38 -8.22 7.93
C ARG A 168 -1.32 -8.90 7.08
N SER A 169 -0.51 -9.77 7.69
CA SER A 169 0.49 -10.58 6.99
C SER A 169 -0.17 -11.53 5.99
N ALA A 170 -1.22 -12.25 6.41
CA ALA A 170 -1.97 -13.16 5.55
C ALA A 170 -2.67 -12.43 4.39
N ALA A 171 -3.26 -11.26 4.69
CA ALA A 171 -3.88 -10.40 3.69
C ALA A 171 -2.83 -9.86 2.70
N GLN A 172 -1.66 -9.45 3.17
CA GLN A 172 -0.57 -8.98 2.32
C GLN A 172 -0.13 -10.07 1.35
N LEU A 173 0.07 -11.29 1.84
CA LEU A 173 0.40 -12.43 0.98
C LEU A 173 -0.72 -12.68 -0.05
N GLY A 174 -1.98 -12.63 0.36
CA GLY A 174 -3.12 -12.75 -0.56
C GLY A 174 -3.18 -11.65 -1.64
N ILE A 175 -2.75 -10.43 -1.32
CA ILE A 175 -2.63 -9.32 -2.29
C ILE A 175 -1.49 -9.59 -3.27
N LEU A 176 -0.32 -10.01 -2.79
CA LEU A 176 0.84 -10.32 -3.61
C LEU A 176 0.59 -11.53 -4.54
N LEU A 177 -0.22 -12.49 -4.10
CA LEU A 177 -0.74 -13.59 -4.92
C LEU A 177 -1.80 -13.15 -5.95
N GLY A 178 -2.25 -11.89 -5.91
CA GLY A 178 -3.28 -11.34 -6.78
C GLY A 178 -4.70 -11.83 -6.48
N ARG A 179 -4.94 -12.42 -5.31
CA ARG A 179 -6.23 -13.02 -4.91
C ARG A 179 -7.05 -12.12 -3.98
N LEU A 180 -6.42 -11.11 -3.39
CA LEU A 180 -7.07 -10.03 -2.65
C LEU A 180 -6.72 -8.68 -3.27
N ARG A 181 -7.58 -7.68 -3.01
CA ARG A 181 -7.34 -6.29 -3.39
C ARG A 181 -7.53 -5.39 -2.20
N LEU A 182 -6.63 -4.42 -2.07
CA LEU A 182 -6.69 -3.38 -1.06
C LEU A 182 -7.19 -2.08 -1.71
N GLU A 183 -8.37 -1.60 -1.30
CA GLU A 183 -9.00 -0.42 -1.89
C GLU A 183 -9.27 0.68 -0.87
N ALA A 184 -9.31 1.92 -1.35
CA ALA A 184 -9.75 3.05 -0.56
C ALA A 184 -11.26 2.95 -0.29
N GLY A 185 -11.66 2.96 0.99
CA GLY A 185 -13.08 2.94 1.37
C GLY A 185 -13.86 4.19 0.96
N LEU A 186 -13.18 5.25 0.53
CA LEU A 186 -13.78 6.48 0.02
C LEU A 186 -13.55 6.61 -1.50
N ALA A 187 -14.61 6.87 -2.25
CA ALA A 187 -14.55 7.28 -3.64
C ALA A 187 -14.14 8.76 -3.73
N GLN A 188 -13.17 9.06 -4.60
CA GLN A 188 -12.93 10.44 -5.00
C GLN A 188 -14.06 10.93 -5.90
N PRO A 189 -14.47 12.20 -5.80
CA PRO A 189 -15.41 12.78 -6.74
C PRO A 189 -14.82 12.73 -8.16
N ALA A 190 -15.61 12.29 -9.14
CA ALA A 190 -15.20 12.31 -10.53
C ALA A 190 -14.82 13.74 -10.97
N PRO A 191 -13.74 13.93 -11.75
CA PRO A 191 -13.41 15.23 -12.31
C PRO A 191 -14.54 15.68 -13.25
N ARG A 192 -15.22 16.78 -12.93
CA ARG A 192 -16.32 17.30 -13.75
C ARG A 192 -15.76 17.97 -15.01
N SER A 193 -16.05 17.42 -16.17
CA SER A 193 -16.04 18.14 -17.46
C SER A 193 -17.26 19.06 -17.57
N ALA A 194 -17.47 19.94 -16.58
CA ALA A 194 -18.61 20.85 -16.56
C ALA A 194 -18.20 22.30 -16.90
N PRO A 195 -19.00 23.04 -17.70
CA PRO A 195 -18.72 24.43 -18.08
C PRO A 195 -18.59 25.38 -16.86
N GLY A 196 -17.73 26.40 -17.01
CA GLY A 196 -17.09 27.17 -15.93
C GLY A 196 -17.94 27.93 -14.92
N TRP A 197 -19.27 27.92 -15.02
CA TRP A 197 -20.18 28.65 -14.13
C TRP A 197 -20.82 27.79 -13.03
N LEU A 198 -20.77 26.46 -13.17
CA LEU A 198 -21.22 25.49 -12.14
C LEU A 198 -20.06 24.93 -11.28
N ARG A 199 -18.86 25.49 -11.38
CA ARG A 199 -17.73 25.14 -10.51
C ARG A 199 -17.92 25.74 -9.11
N ARG A 200 -18.86 25.21 -8.33
CA ARG A 200 -18.99 25.54 -6.89
C ARG A 200 -18.93 24.26 -6.05
N ARG A 201 -17.97 24.28 -5.12
CA ARG A 201 -17.55 23.26 -4.14
C ARG A 201 -16.91 22.00 -4.73
N ALA A 202 -15.65 21.77 -4.36
CA ALA A 202 -15.06 20.44 -4.39
C ALA A 202 -15.99 19.53 -3.56
N MET A 203 -16.64 18.57 -4.21
CA MET A 203 -17.52 17.65 -3.48
C MET A 203 -16.69 16.85 -2.49
N ALA A 204 -17.21 16.69 -1.28
CA ALA A 204 -16.57 15.84 -0.29
C ALA A 204 -16.57 14.38 -0.80
N PRO A 205 -15.52 13.60 -0.48
CA PRO A 205 -15.45 12.20 -0.88
C PRO A 205 -16.61 11.41 -0.25
N ARG A 206 -16.99 10.30 -0.90
CA ARG A 206 -18.13 9.47 -0.46
C ARG A 206 -17.69 8.07 -0.11
N CYS A 207 -18.33 7.46 0.88
CA CYS A 207 -18.12 6.06 1.19
C CYS A 207 -18.47 5.17 0.00
N ARG A 208 -17.54 4.30 -0.44
CA ARG A 208 -17.79 3.34 -1.54
C ARG A 208 -18.90 2.34 -1.21
N ARG A 209 -19.14 2.08 0.07
CA ARG A 209 -20.11 1.08 0.52
C ARG A 209 -21.53 1.62 0.64
N CYS A 210 -21.72 2.77 1.28
CA CYS A 210 -23.05 3.32 1.56
C CYS A 210 -23.33 4.67 0.89
N GLY A 211 -22.37 5.26 0.17
CA GLY A 211 -22.54 6.53 -0.54
C GLY A 211 -22.61 7.78 0.33
N SER A 212 -22.48 7.63 1.65
CA SER A 212 -22.50 8.75 2.61
C SER A 212 -21.33 9.70 2.39
N GLU A 213 -21.55 10.99 2.63
CA GLU A 213 -20.52 12.02 2.52
C GLU A 213 -19.54 11.91 3.70
N ALA A 214 -18.24 11.87 3.40
CA ALA A 214 -17.20 11.80 4.41
C ALA A 214 -16.81 13.21 4.88
N ARG A 215 -16.68 13.38 6.20
CA ARG A 215 -16.24 14.64 6.82
C ARG A 215 -14.76 14.97 6.57
N SER A 216 -13.96 13.97 6.18
CA SER A 216 -12.54 14.08 5.84
C SER A 216 -12.19 13.17 4.65
N ARG A 217 -11.10 13.50 3.92
CA ARG A 217 -10.53 12.65 2.85
C ARG A 217 -9.74 11.46 3.37
N THR A 218 -9.34 11.53 4.63
CA THR A 218 -8.85 10.40 5.41
C THR A 218 -10.04 9.88 6.22
N ALA A 219 -10.40 8.60 6.06
CA ALA A 219 -11.38 8.01 6.95
C ALA A 219 -10.90 8.22 8.40
N CYS A 220 -11.80 8.59 9.31
CA CYS A 220 -11.47 8.67 10.73
C CYS A 220 -10.80 7.36 11.13
N ALA A 221 -9.57 7.49 11.65
CA ALA A 221 -8.86 6.38 12.27
C ALA A 221 -9.66 5.86 13.47
#